data_AF-A0A4Q6BRN4-F1
#
_entry.id   AF-A0A4Q6BRN4-F1
#
_cell.length_a   1.000
_cell.length_b   1.000
_cell.length_c   1.000
_cell.angle_alpha   90.00
_cell.angle_beta   90.00
_cell.angle_gamma   90.00
#
_symmetry.space_group_name_H-M   'P 1'
#
loop_
_entity.id
_entity.type
_entity.pdbx_description
1 polymer ?
#
loop_
_entity_poly.entity_id
_entity_poly.type
_entity_poly.pdbx_seq_one_letter_code
_entity_poly.pdbx_strand_id
1 'polypeptide(L)'
;MEQDRLTQLENLRDWQGLVEELEKGIATREASSTDKASYHLRLGRILHEKFLSGVKALKHFQDAYKLNPQLLESLDEARQIYWELGKQNMVQKLLELSLKNEQDGERVSALLLELGDVLCDAGDYDRATATYARSLSASSGANVEARGRLEDVQVESGTWKEHVAELVRLAASSTPAEQGKIYLRAARIARRFAPEQVETMLESAYRADATSLQAAALYEGLLGEAERLEELEGTQAEILASQEDRKVRATVAQSFGSRWIARHQKPEVGAQFLEDAVKLDPAKEGAFQY
;
A
#
# COMPACT_ATOMS: atom_id res chain seq x y z
N MET A 1 28.18 -13.59 -15.15
CA MET A 1 27.64 -13.72 -16.53
C MET A 1 26.14 -13.54 -16.57
N GLU A 2 25.33 -14.38 -15.90
CA GLU A 2 23.86 -14.22 -15.90
C GLU A 2 23.41 -12.93 -15.20
N GLN A 3 24.00 -12.62 -14.04
CA GLN A 3 23.71 -11.39 -13.29
C GLN A 3 24.11 -10.11 -14.06
N ASP A 4 25.25 -10.15 -14.75
CA ASP A 4 25.73 -9.04 -15.59
C ASP A 4 24.77 -8.75 -16.75
N ARG A 5 24.19 -9.81 -17.34
CA ARG A 5 23.20 -9.69 -18.42
C ARG A 5 21.88 -9.10 -17.90
N LEU A 6 21.40 -9.52 -16.74
CA LEU A 6 20.20 -8.94 -16.15
C LEU A 6 20.39 -7.45 -15.82
N THR A 7 21.55 -7.06 -15.29
CA THR A 7 21.88 -5.64 -15.03
C THR A 7 21.99 -4.85 -16.34
N GLN A 8 22.56 -5.44 -17.39
CA GLN A 8 22.63 -4.81 -18.70
C GLN A 8 21.23 -4.55 -19.28
N LEU A 9 20.32 -5.53 -19.24
CA LEU A 9 18.95 -5.40 -19.74
C LEU A 9 18.18 -4.32 -18.98
N GLU A 10 18.34 -4.25 -17.66
CA GLU A 10 17.74 -3.21 -16.82
C GLU A 10 18.28 -1.81 -17.16
N ASN A 11 19.60 -1.67 -17.35
CA ASN A 11 20.22 -0.41 -17.77
C ASN A 11 19.76 0.05 -19.15
N LEU A 12 19.51 -0.90 -20.06
CA LEU A 12 18.97 -0.64 -21.39
C LEU A 12 17.45 -0.43 -21.38
N ARG A 13 16.78 -0.60 -20.23
CA ARG A 13 15.32 -0.55 -20.07
C ARG A 13 14.59 -1.55 -20.99
N ASP A 14 15.25 -2.68 -21.28
CA ASP A 14 14.67 -3.79 -22.03
C ASP A 14 13.89 -4.70 -21.07
N TRP A 15 12.69 -4.26 -20.68
CA TRP A 15 11.86 -4.94 -19.70
C TRP A 15 11.36 -6.30 -20.20
N GLN A 16 11.02 -6.41 -21.49
CA GLN A 16 10.64 -7.69 -22.09
C GLN A 16 11.81 -8.68 -22.08
N GLY A 17 13.00 -8.26 -22.52
CA GLY A 17 14.20 -9.09 -22.49
C GLY A 17 14.56 -9.50 -21.06
N LEU A 18 14.37 -8.60 -20.08
CA LEU A 18 14.59 -8.91 -18.67
C LEU A 18 13.60 -9.96 -18.14
N VAL A 19 12.32 -9.87 -18.50
CA VAL A 19 11.31 -10.89 -18.18
C VAL A 19 11.72 -12.24 -18.74
N GLU A 20 12.07 -12.31 -20.04
CA GLU A 20 12.47 -13.56 -20.69
C GLU A 20 13.70 -14.19 -20.03
N GLU A 21 14.69 -13.38 -19.65
CA GLU A 21 15.91 -13.88 -19.01
C GLU A 21 15.64 -14.40 -17.58
N LEU A 22 14.77 -13.72 -16.82
CA LEU A 22 14.35 -14.19 -15.49
C LEU A 22 13.55 -15.49 -15.58
N GLU A 23 12.65 -15.62 -16.56
CA GLU A 23 11.90 -16.85 -16.80
C GLU A 23 12.83 -18.02 -17.16
N LYS A 24 13.89 -17.78 -17.96
CA LYS A 24 14.94 -18.78 -18.22
C LYS A 24 15.65 -19.18 -16.93
N GLY A 25 16.07 -18.21 -16.11
CA GLY A 25 16.72 -18.46 -14.82
C GLY A 25 15.86 -19.32 -13.88
N ILE A 26 14.54 -19.09 -13.85
CA ILE A 26 13.58 -19.90 -13.08
C ILE A 26 13.50 -21.34 -13.62
N ALA A 27 13.46 -21.50 -14.94
CA ALA A 27 13.35 -22.79 -15.62
C ALA A 27 14.64 -23.63 -15.56
N THR A 28 15.80 -23.01 -15.38
CA THR A 28 17.10 -23.69 -15.26
C THR A 28 17.08 -24.73 -14.14
N ARG A 29 17.48 -25.97 -14.45
CA ARG A 29 17.38 -27.10 -13.52
C ARG A 29 18.45 -27.02 -12.42
N GLU A 30 19.61 -26.50 -12.77
CA GLU A 30 20.79 -26.39 -11.92
C GLU A 30 20.69 -25.24 -10.91
N ALA A 31 19.77 -24.29 -11.11
CA ALA A 31 19.57 -23.15 -10.22
C ALA A 31 19.03 -23.60 -8.86
N SER A 32 19.58 -23.04 -7.78
CA SER A 32 19.15 -23.37 -6.42
C SER A 32 17.76 -22.81 -6.12
N SER A 33 17.10 -23.32 -5.07
CA SER A 33 15.81 -22.78 -4.61
C SER A 33 15.90 -21.28 -4.28
N THR A 34 17.03 -20.86 -3.68
CA THR A 34 17.29 -19.47 -3.33
C THR A 34 17.45 -18.59 -4.56
N ASP A 35 18.17 -19.05 -5.59
CA ASP A 35 18.33 -18.29 -6.84
C ASP A 35 16.99 -18.14 -7.56
N LYS A 36 16.22 -19.23 -7.65
CA LYS A 36 14.87 -19.20 -8.23
C LYS A 36 13.94 -18.27 -7.47
N ALA A 37 14.01 -18.25 -6.13
CA ALA A 37 13.23 -17.33 -5.32
C ALA A 37 13.58 -15.86 -5.64
N SER A 38 14.87 -15.55 -5.80
CA SER A 38 15.35 -14.21 -6.19
C SER A 38 14.85 -13.82 -7.59
N TYR A 39 14.89 -14.74 -8.56
CA TYR A 39 14.35 -14.49 -9.91
C TYR A 39 12.84 -14.25 -9.90
N HIS A 40 12.09 -15.05 -9.13
CA HIS A 40 10.65 -14.82 -8.95
C HIS A 40 10.35 -13.46 -8.31
N LEU A 41 11.09 -13.06 -7.26
CA LEU A 41 10.93 -11.76 -6.63
C LEU A 41 11.16 -10.62 -7.64
N ARG A 42 12.26 -10.67 -8.40
CA ARG A 42 12.59 -9.64 -9.39
C ARG A 42 11.58 -9.59 -10.54
N LEU A 43 11.14 -10.75 -11.02
CA LEU A 43 10.10 -10.84 -12.06
C LEU A 43 8.78 -10.27 -11.58
N GLY A 44 8.38 -10.55 -10.33
CA GLY A 44 7.21 -9.96 -9.70
C GLY A 44 7.27 -8.43 -9.66
N ARG A 45 8.40 -7.85 -9.24
CA ARG A 45 8.61 -6.38 -9.21
C ARG A 45 8.45 -5.76 -10.58
N ILE A 46 9.07 -6.34 -11.61
CA ILE A 46 8.96 -5.84 -12.99
C ILE A 46 7.51 -5.89 -13.48
N LEU A 47 6.81 -7.00 -13.25
CA LEU A 47 5.40 -7.13 -13.63
C LEU A 47 4.52 -6.10 -12.92
N HIS A 48 4.76 -5.84 -11.64
CA HIS A 48 4.00 -4.87 -10.86
C HIS A 48 4.30 -3.43 -11.30
N GLU A 49 5.56 -3.03 -11.36
CA GLU A 49 5.96 -1.64 -11.58
C GLU A 49 5.98 -1.23 -13.05
N LYS A 50 6.48 -2.09 -13.94
CA LYS A 50 6.75 -1.77 -15.36
C LYS A 50 5.63 -2.19 -16.30
N PHE A 51 4.80 -3.13 -15.88
CA PHE A 51 3.66 -3.62 -16.68
C PHE A 51 2.31 -3.37 -16.01
N LEU A 52 2.29 -2.69 -14.83
CA LEU A 52 1.10 -2.46 -14.00
C LEU A 52 0.24 -3.72 -13.84
N SER A 53 0.90 -4.87 -13.78
CA SER A 53 0.30 -6.21 -13.82
C SER A 53 0.39 -6.88 -12.45
N GLY A 54 -0.03 -6.16 -11.39
CA GLY A 54 0.07 -6.61 -10.00
C GLY A 54 -0.56 -8.00 -9.75
N VAL A 55 -1.73 -8.29 -10.33
CA VAL A 55 -2.37 -9.61 -10.17
C VAL A 55 -1.49 -10.75 -10.72
N LYS A 56 -0.75 -10.53 -11.81
CA LYS A 56 0.21 -11.52 -12.34
C LYS A 56 1.44 -11.62 -11.42
N ALA A 57 1.92 -10.50 -10.90
CA ALA A 57 3.06 -10.44 -10.00
C ALA A 57 2.85 -11.24 -8.70
N LEU A 58 1.61 -11.26 -8.16
CA LEU A 58 1.27 -12.02 -6.94
C LEU A 58 1.68 -13.49 -7.00
N LYS A 59 1.53 -14.14 -8.16
CA LYS A 59 1.96 -15.54 -8.34
C LYS A 59 3.47 -15.68 -8.12
N HIS A 60 4.25 -14.78 -8.70
CA HIS A 60 5.71 -14.82 -8.57
C HIS A 60 6.15 -14.54 -7.14
N PHE A 61 5.55 -13.58 -6.44
CA PHE A 61 5.85 -13.35 -5.02
C PHE A 61 5.48 -14.55 -4.15
N GLN A 62 4.34 -15.20 -4.41
CA GLN A 62 3.95 -16.41 -3.71
C GLN A 62 4.97 -17.55 -3.94
N ASP A 63 5.42 -17.75 -5.17
CA ASP A 63 6.38 -18.81 -5.51
C ASP A 63 7.78 -18.49 -4.95
N ALA A 64 8.19 -17.22 -4.93
CA ALA A 64 9.42 -16.78 -4.25
C ALA A 64 9.41 -17.15 -2.76
N TYR A 65 8.32 -16.84 -2.04
CA TYR A 65 8.18 -17.18 -0.63
C TYR A 65 8.15 -18.69 -0.37
N LYS A 66 7.50 -19.49 -1.24
CA LYS A 66 7.50 -20.96 -1.11
C LYS A 66 8.90 -21.56 -1.25
N LEU A 67 9.70 -21.02 -2.17
CA LEU A 67 11.06 -21.47 -2.43
C LEU A 67 12.04 -21.03 -1.34
N ASN A 68 11.80 -19.84 -0.76
CA ASN A 68 12.59 -19.31 0.33
C ASN A 68 11.71 -18.52 1.33
N PRO A 69 11.21 -19.17 2.41
CA PRO A 69 10.38 -18.50 3.43
C PRO A 69 11.07 -17.39 4.23
N GLN A 70 12.39 -17.26 4.13
CA GLN A 70 13.16 -16.17 4.74
C GLN A 70 13.20 -14.92 3.85
N LEU A 71 12.78 -15.01 2.58
CA LEU A 71 12.70 -13.89 1.65
C LEU A 71 11.43 -13.07 1.90
N LEU A 72 11.37 -12.40 3.05
CA LEU A 72 10.19 -11.65 3.50
C LEU A 72 9.81 -10.49 2.59
N GLU A 73 10.77 -9.95 1.82
CA GLU A 73 10.51 -8.95 0.80
C GLU A 73 9.41 -9.36 -0.18
N SER A 74 9.33 -10.65 -0.54
CA SER A 74 8.26 -11.15 -1.41
C SER A 74 6.86 -10.96 -0.81
N LEU A 75 6.72 -11.08 0.52
CA LEU A 75 5.47 -10.80 1.22
C LEU A 75 5.17 -9.31 1.28
N ASP A 76 6.19 -8.46 1.39
CA ASP A 76 6.02 -7.01 1.38
C ASP A 76 5.50 -6.51 0.02
N GLU A 77 6.09 -6.97 -1.09
CA GLU A 77 5.63 -6.59 -2.43
C GLU A 77 4.19 -7.09 -2.69
N ALA A 78 3.90 -8.35 -2.32
CA ALA A 78 2.55 -8.89 -2.45
C ALA A 78 1.53 -8.11 -1.60
N ARG A 79 1.93 -7.60 -0.44
CA ARG A 79 1.08 -6.82 0.46
C ARG A 79 0.77 -5.44 -0.11
N GLN A 80 1.71 -4.79 -0.80
CA GLN A 80 1.42 -3.54 -1.54
C GLN A 80 0.32 -3.77 -2.58
N ILE A 81 0.41 -4.84 -3.37
CA ILE A 81 -0.62 -5.18 -4.37
C ILE A 81 -1.97 -5.48 -3.71
N TYR A 82 -2.00 -6.20 -2.58
CA TYR A 82 -3.28 -6.44 -1.90
C TYR A 82 -3.89 -5.17 -1.33
N TRP A 83 -3.09 -4.20 -0.90
CA TRP A 83 -3.59 -2.86 -0.59
C TRP A 83 -4.15 -2.17 -1.83
N GLU A 84 -3.45 -2.17 -2.97
CA GLU A 84 -3.95 -1.62 -4.24
C GLU A 84 -5.28 -2.27 -4.69
N LEU A 85 -5.44 -3.57 -4.47
CA LEU A 85 -6.67 -4.31 -4.77
C LEU A 85 -7.78 -4.11 -3.73
N GLY A 86 -7.51 -3.42 -2.61
CA GLY A 86 -8.46 -3.25 -1.50
C GLY A 86 -8.75 -4.54 -0.72
N LYS A 87 -7.88 -5.56 -0.81
CA LYS A 87 -8.05 -6.87 -0.16
C LYS A 87 -7.40 -6.90 1.22
N GLN A 88 -7.98 -6.16 2.17
CA GLN A 88 -7.44 -6.00 3.54
C GLN A 88 -7.28 -7.32 4.30
N ASN A 89 -8.19 -8.28 4.08
CA ASN A 89 -8.08 -9.62 4.68
C ASN A 89 -6.79 -10.35 4.24
N MET A 90 -6.35 -10.14 3.00
CA MET A 90 -5.09 -10.70 2.49
C MET A 90 -3.89 -9.95 3.05
N VAL A 91 -3.98 -8.63 3.21
CA VAL A 91 -2.95 -7.83 3.91
C VAL A 91 -2.73 -8.37 5.32
N GLN A 92 -3.81 -8.55 6.11
CA GLN A 92 -3.73 -9.12 7.46
C GLN A 92 -3.00 -10.46 7.45
N LYS A 93 -3.39 -11.36 6.53
CA LYS A 93 -2.80 -12.69 6.41
C LYS A 93 -1.31 -12.64 6.07
N LEU A 94 -0.88 -11.72 5.22
CA LEU A 94 0.53 -11.56 4.87
C LEU A 94 1.34 -10.96 6.02
N LEU A 95 0.81 -9.99 6.76
CA LEU A 95 1.45 -9.46 7.97
C LEU A 95 1.66 -10.55 9.02
N GLU A 96 0.64 -11.34 9.29
CA GLU A 96 0.72 -12.49 10.20
C GLU A 96 1.73 -13.55 9.74
N LEU A 97 1.90 -13.71 8.42
CA LEU A 97 2.89 -14.62 7.85
C LEU A 97 4.32 -14.07 7.99
N SER A 98 4.56 -12.79 7.68
CA SER A 98 5.86 -12.13 7.85
C SER A 98 6.33 -12.20 9.30
N LEU A 99 5.42 -11.95 10.25
CA LEU A 99 5.69 -11.99 11.68
C LEU A 99 6.13 -13.36 12.23
N LYS A 100 5.96 -14.46 11.46
CA LYS A 100 6.44 -15.79 11.88
C LYS A 100 7.95 -15.97 11.70
N ASN A 101 8.54 -15.30 10.71
CA ASN A 101 9.94 -15.48 10.35
C ASN A 101 10.78 -14.22 10.57
N GLU A 102 10.16 -13.06 10.79
CA GLU A 102 10.85 -11.81 11.12
C GLU A 102 11.43 -11.86 12.53
N GLN A 103 12.68 -11.42 12.68
CA GLN A 103 13.43 -11.44 13.94
C GLN A 103 13.94 -10.07 14.35
N ASP A 104 14.03 -9.12 13.41
CA ASP A 104 14.45 -7.77 13.71
C ASP A 104 13.36 -7.00 14.48
N GLY A 105 13.69 -6.50 15.67
CA GLY A 105 12.71 -5.90 16.59
C GLY A 105 12.03 -4.65 16.03
N GLU A 106 12.74 -3.85 15.25
CA GLU A 106 12.18 -2.65 14.60
C GLU A 106 11.21 -3.04 13.49
N ARG A 107 11.59 -4.00 12.64
CA ARG A 107 10.72 -4.58 11.60
C ARG A 107 9.49 -5.26 12.19
N VAL A 108 9.66 -6.06 13.25
CA VAL A 108 8.53 -6.68 13.98
C VAL A 108 7.60 -5.58 14.50
N SER A 109 8.14 -4.51 15.09
CA SER A 109 7.35 -3.38 15.58
C SER A 109 6.53 -2.73 14.47
N ALA A 110 7.15 -2.45 13.31
CA ALA A 110 6.47 -1.86 12.17
C ALA A 110 5.37 -2.77 11.59
N LEU A 111 5.64 -4.07 11.44
CA LEU A 111 4.65 -5.05 10.97
C LEU A 111 3.46 -5.19 11.94
N LEU A 112 3.73 -5.18 13.25
CA LEU A 112 2.67 -5.21 14.27
C LEU A 112 1.86 -3.92 14.29
N LEU A 113 2.47 -2.77 14.04
CA LEU A 113 1.77 -1.49 13.92
C LEU A 113 0.74 -1.55 12.79
N GLU A 114 1.17 -1.96 11.60
CA GLU A 114 0.27 -2.09 10.45
C GLU A 114 -0.79 -3.17 10.65
N LEU A 115 -0.45 -4.28 11.32
CA LEU A 115 -1.42 -5.32 11.65
C LEU A 115 -2.50 -4.80 12.62
N GLY A 116 -2.10 -4.02 13.63
CA GLY A 116 -3.03 -3.36 14.54
C GLY A 116 -3.95 -2.40 13.79
N ASP A 117 -3.40 -1.64 12.84
CA ASP A 117 -4.17 -0.74 11.97
C ASP A 117 -5.24 -1.50 11.17
N VAL A 118 -4.86 -2.61 10.52
CA VAL A 118 -5.79 -3.47 9.75
C VAL A 118 -6.87 -4.10 10.65
N LEU A 119 -6.50 -4.56 11.85
CA LEU A 119 -7.46 -5.11 12.81
C LEU A 119 -8.45 -4.04 13.31
N CYS A 120 -7.96 -2.82 13.55
CA CYS A 120 -8.79 -1.69 13.94
C CYS A 120 -9.77 -1.30 12.83
N ASP A 121 -9.29 -1.26 11.57
CA ASP A 121 -10.12 -0.99 10.39
C ASP A 121 -11.23 -2.04 10.20
N ALA A 122 -10.96 -3.30 10.59
CA ALA A 122 -11.91 -4.41 10.62
C ALA A 122 -12.84 -4.42 11.86
N GLY A 123 -12.69 -3.49 12.79
CA GLY A 123 -13.49 -3.39 14.02
C GLY A 123 -13.09 -4.36 15.14
N ASP A 124 -11.95 -5.05 15.00
CA ASP A 124 -11.42 -5.97 16.01
C ASP A 124 -10.52 -5.21 17.00
N TYR A 125 -11.14 -4.34 17.78
CA TYR A 125 -10.45 -3.39 18.66
C TYR A 125 -9.65 -4.08 19.78
N ASP A 126 -10.11 -5.22 20.29
CA ASP A 126 -9.41 -5.97 21.34
C ASP A 126 -8.09 -6.54 20.81
N ARG A 127 -8.12 -7.20 19.63
CA ARG A 127 -6.89 -7.70 19.01
C ARG A 127 -6.00 -6.57 18.53
N ALA A 128 -6.56 -5.47 18.04
CA ALA A 128 -5.79 -4.27 17.67
C ALA A 128 -5.02 -3.73 18.89
N THR A 129 -5.69 -3.56 20.04
CA THR A 129 -5.08 -3.10 21.30
C THR A 129 -3.90 -3.98 21.72
N ALA A 130 -4.11 -5.29 21.76
CA ALA A 130 -3.05 -6.24 22.10
C ALA A 130 -1.88 -6.20 21.09
N THR A 131 -2.18 -5.96 19.81
CA THR A 131 -1.18 -5.92 18.73
C THR A 131 -0.34 -4.64 18.79
N TYR A 132 -0.94 -3.46 19.02
CA TYR A 132 -0.19 -2.22 19.23
C TYR A 132 0.69 -2.29 20.49
N ALA A 133 0.20 -2.87 21.58
CA ALA A 133 1.01 -3.09 22.77
C ALA A 133 2.25 -3.95 22.47
N ARG A 134 2.08 -5.03 21.70
CA ARG A 134 3.20 -5.87 21.23
C ARG A 134 4.15 -5.10 20.31
N SER A 135 3.64 -4.25 19.42
CA SER A 135 4.45 -3.37 18.56
C SER A 135 5.35 -2.47 19.40
N LEU A 136 4.78 -1.83 20.42
CA LEU A 136 5.52 -0.96 21.33
C LEU A 136 6.57 -1.76 22.12
N SER A 137 6.23 -2.95 22.63
CA SER A 137 7.18 -3.83 23.32
C SER A 137 8.33 -4.29 22.41
N ALA A 138 8.06 -4.65 21.16
CA ALA A 138 9.10 -5.08 20.20
C ALA A 138 10.15 -4.00 19.93
N SER A 139 9.73 -2.73 19.96
CA SER A 139 10.63 -1.57 19.87
C SER A 139 11.25 -1.13 21.20
N SER A 140 11.09 -1.91 22.28
CA SER A 140 11.48 -1.51 23.64
C SER A 140 10.90 -0.15 24.07
N GLY A 141 9.70 0.18 23.60
CA GLY A 141 9.01 1.44 23.88
C GLY A 141 9.39 2.62 22.99
N ALA A 142 10.27 2.45 21.99
CA ALA A 142 10.75 3.53 21.14
C ALA A 142 9.76 3.93 20.03
N ASN A 143 8.86 3.04 19.59
CA ASN A 143 7.93 3.31 18.50
C ASN A 143 6.81 4.27 18.96
N VAL A 144 6.99 5.55 18.66
CA VAL A 144 6.03 6.63 19.00
C VAL A 144 4.71 6.46 18.25
N GLU A 145 4.73 5.99 16.99
CA GLU A 145 3.50 5.72 16.24
C GLU A 145 2.67 4.62 16.91
N ALA A 146 3.30 3.53 17.38
CA ALA A 146 2.63 2.46 18.12
C ALA A 146 2.03 2.91 19.45
N ARG A 147 2.73 3.79 20.18
CA ARG A 147 2.17 4.40 21.39
C ARG A 147 0.91 5.22 21.06
N GLY A 148 0.99 6.08 20.04
CA GLY A 148 -0.15 6.87 19.61
C GLY A 148 -1.35 6.01 19.17
N ARG A 149 -1.12 4.92 18.43
CA ARG A 149 -2.20 3.98 18.05
C ARG A 149 -2.81 3.25 19.24
N LEU A 150 -1.98 2.90 20.22
CA LEU A 150 -2.46 2.28 21.46
C LEU A 150 -3.34 3.23 22.26
N GLU A 151 -2.94 4.50 22.37
CA GLU A 151 -3.76 5.57 22.96
C GLU A 151 -5.08 5.72 22.21
N ASP A 152 -5.05 5.81 20.87
CA ASP A 152 -6.24 5.98 20.03
C ASP A 152 -7.27 4.85 20.22
N VAL A 153 -6.84 3.59 20.21
CA VAL A 153 -7.77 2.45 20.32
C VAL A 153 -8.36 2.31 21.72
N GLN A 154 -7.67 2.82 22.74
CA GLN A 154 -8.09 2.82 24.14
C GLN A 154 -9.01 4.00 24.51
N VAL A 155 -9.24 4.94 23.59
CA VAL A 155 -10.19 6.04 23.77
C VAL A 155 -11.58 5.52 24.15
N GLU A 156 -12.24 6.25 25.06
CA GLU A 156 -13.55 5.93 25.58
C GLU A 156 -14.65 6.83 24.99
N SER A 157 -15.91 6.41 25.15
CA SER A 157 -17.08 7.14 24.62
C SER A 157 -17.23 8.57 25.16
N GLY A 158 -16.68 8.87 26.34
CA GLY A 158 -16.73 10.20 26.96
C GLY A 158 -15.68 11.18 26.42
N THR A 159 -14.56 10.68 25.88
CA THR A 159 -13.38 11.51 25.57
C THR A 159 -13.03 11.53 24.08
N TRP A 160 -13.63 10.67 23.26
CA TRP A 160 -13.25 10.52 21.85
C TRP A 160 -13.33 11.80 21.02
N LYS A 161 -14.32 12.67 21.28
CA LYS A 161 -14.48 13.92 20.52
C LYS A 161 -13.30 14.86 20.72
N GLU A 162 -12.83 14.97 21.96
CA GLU A 162 -11.69 15.82 22.31
C GLU A 162 -10.41 15.26 21.69
N HIS A 163 -10.21 13.94 21.77
CA HIS A 163 -9.06 13.25 21.19
C HIS A 163 -9.02 13.39 19.66
N VAL A 164 -10.14 13.20 18.97
CA VAL A 164 -10.25 13.43 17.52
C VAL A 164 -9.98 14.89 17.18
N ALA A 165 -10.50 15.84 17.96
CA ALA A 165 -10.23 17.26 17.73
C ALA A 165 -8.74 17.61 17.92
N GLU A 166 -8.04 16.94 18.85
CA GLU A 166 -6.59 17.08 19.00
C GLU A 166 -5.83 16.54 17.78
N LEU A 167 -6.19 15.33 17.29
CA LEU A 167 -5.61 14.77 16.08
C LEU A 167 -5.84 15.69 14.87
N VAL A 168 -7.03 16.25 14.71
CA VAL A 168 -7.32 17.19 13.61
C VAL A 168 -6.48 18.46 13.72
N ARG A 169 -6.27 19.01 14.93
CA ARG A 169 -5.37 20.15 15.13
C ARG A 169 -3.92 19.81 14.82
N LEU A 170 -3.46 18.62 15.21
CA LEU A 170 -2.11 18.13 14.88
C LEU A 170 -1.93 17.99 13.36
N ALA A 171 -2.92 17.41 12.68
CA ALA A 171 -2.90 17.22 11.23
C ALA A 171 -2.73 18.55 10.47
N ALA A 172 -3.34 19.63 10.97
CA ALA A 172 -3.25 20.97 10.36
C ALA A 172 -1.85 21.61 10.44
N SER A 173 -0.97 21.13 11.31
CA SER A 173 0.41 21.62 11.45
C SER A 173 1.47 20.62 10.98
N SER A 174 1.07 19.53 10.32
CA SER A 174 1.95 18.45 9.84
C SER A 174 2.23 18.53 8.34
N THR A 175 3.19 17.74 7.86
CA THR A 175 3.40 17.54 6.42
C THR A 175 2.23 16.77 5.79
N PRO A 176 1.99 16.85 4.46
CA PRO A 176 0.86 16.16 3.82
C PRO A 176 0.81 14.64 4.09
N ALA A 177 1.95 13.96 4.06
CA ALA A 177 2.02 12.53 4.36
C ALA A 177 1.66 12.21 5.82
N GLU A 178 2.17 13.01 6.77
CA GLU A 178 1.82 12.87 8.19
C GLU A 178 0.35 13.23 8.44
N GLN A 179 -0.16 14.28 7.81
CA GLN A 179 -1.55 14.69 7.86
C GLN A 179 -2.47 13.55 7.40
N GLY A 180 -2.14 12.88 6.30
CA GLY A 180 -2.83 11.67 5.83
C GLY A 180 -2.89 10.56 6.88
N LYS A 181 -1.73 10.24 7.48
CA LYS A 181 -1.65 9.25 8.58
C LYS A 181 -2.47 9.65 9.81
N ILE A 182 -2.50 10.93 10.18
CA ILE A 182 -3.23 11.42 11.35
C ILE A 182 -4.75 11.36 11.10
N TYR A 183 -5.22 11.71 9.91
CA TYR A 183 -6.63 11.54 9.57
C TYR A 183 -7.06 10.07 9.54
N LEU A 184 -6.19 9.13 9.16
CA LEU A 184 -6.48 7.69 9.31
C LEU A 184 -6.69 7.29 10.79
N ARG A 185 -5.90 7.85 11.71
CA ARG A 185 -6.14 7.66 13.17
C ARG A 185 -7.50 8.17 13.57
N ALA A 186 -7.83 9.40 13.17
CA ALA A 186 -9.12 10.02 13.48
C ALA A 186 -10.29 9.19 12.90
N ALA A 187 -10.15 8.69 11.66
CA ALA A 187 -11.14 7.84 11.01
C ALA A 187 -11.37 6.53 11.78
N ARG A 188 -10.32 5.91 12.33
CA ARG A 188 -10.43 4.68 13.14
C ARG A 188 -11.19 4.91 14.45
N ILE A 189 -10.94 6.03 15.12
CA ILE A 189 -11.70 6.41 16.33
C ILE A 189 -13.16 6.73 15.95
N ALA A 190 -13.37 7.52 14.89
CA ALA A 190 -14.69 7.86 14.39
C ALA A 190 -15.50 6.60 14.01
N ARG A 191 -14.87 5.58 13.42
CA ARG A 191 -15.53 4.31 13.07
C ARG A 191 -16.20 3.62 14.27
N ARG A 192 -15.63 3.79 15.47
CA ARG A 192 -16.18 3.22 16.70
C ARG A 192 -17.29 4.07 17.32
N PHE A 193 -17.22 5.39 17.22
CA PHE A 193 -18.04 6.30 18.02
C PHE A 193 -18.94 7.26 17.23
N ALA A 194 -18.61 7.53 15.97
CA ALA A 194 -19.33 8.41 15.04
C ALA A 194 -19.14 7.94 13.59
N PRO A 195 -19.76 6.81 13.19
CA PRO A 195 -19.62 6.25 11.85
C PRO A 195 -19.94 7.23 10.72
N GLU A 196 -20.84 8.19 10.97
CA GLU A 196 -21.21 9.25 10.03
C GLU A 196 -20.06 10.22 9.70
N GLN A 197 -18.99 10.27 10.52
CA GLN A 197 -17.81 11.11 10.28
C GLN A 197 -16.66 10.36 9.60
N VAL A 198 -16.76 9.04 9.46
CA VAL A 198 -15.67 8.20 8.92
C VAL A 198 -15.31 8.62 7.50
N GLU A 199 -16.30 8.81 6.64
CA GLU A 199 -16.09 9.18 5.25
C GLU A 199 -15.32 10.49 5.12
N THR A 200 -15.71 11.53 5.87
CA THR A 200 -15.03 12.83 5.88
C THR A 200 -13.58 12.73 6.32
N MET A 201 -13.29 11.90 7.35
CA MET A 201 -11.92 11.69 7.81
C MET A 201 -11.09 10.90 6.80
N LEU A 202 -11.67 9.89 6.15
CA LEU A 202 -11.01 9.12 5.11
C LEU A 202 -10.75 9.94 3.84
N GLU A 203 -11.70 10.79 3.43
CA GLU A 203 -11.50 11.73 2.33
C GLU A 203 -10.36 12.70 2.65
N SER A 204 -10.33 13.25 3.87
CA SER A 204 -9.29 14.15 4.34
C SER A 204 -7.91 13.46 4.35
N ALA A 205 -7.85 12.18 4.76
CA ALA A 205 -6.65 11.36 4.67
C ALA A 205 -6.18 11.17 3.22
N TYR A 206 -7.13 10.85 2.33
CA TYR A 206 -6.87 10.60 0.91
C TYR A 206 -6.42 11.85 0.15
N ARG A 207 -7.01 13.02 0.44
CA ARG A 207 -6.60 14.30 -0.16
C ARG A 207 -5.24 14.76 0.33
N ALA A 208 -4.90 14.49 1.59
CA ALA A 208 -3.60 14.83 2.16
C ALA A 208 -2.46 13.99 1.56
N ASP A 209 -2.71 12.69 1.33
CA ASP A 209 -1.77 11.81 0.63
C ASP A 209 -2.51 10.83 -0.29
N ALA A 210 -2.65 11.23 -1.56
CA ALA A 210 -3.31 10.44 -2.59
C ALA A 210 -2.52 9.19 -3.04
N THR A 211 -1.26 9.09 -2.62
CA THR A 211 -0.39 7.93 -2.88
C THR A 211 -0.44 6.90 -1.76
N SER A 212 -0.99 7.24 -0.59
CA SER A 212 -1.21 6.31 0.51
C SER A 212 -2.15 5.16 0.10
N LEU A 213 -1.59 3.96 0.00
CA LEU A 213 -2.35 2.76 -0.36
C LEU A 213 -3.44 2.43 0.66
N GLN A 214 -3.20 2.70 1.94
CA GLN A 214 -4.15 2.45 3.02
C GLN A 214 -5.32 3.43 2.99
N ALA A 215 -5.04 4.73 2.84
CA ALA A 215 -6.09 5.74 2.68
C ALA A 215 -6.92 5.47 1.43
N ALA A 216 -6.25 5.15 0.32
CA ALA A 216 -6.92 4.76 -0.91
C ALA A 216 -7.78 3.51 -0.73
N ALA A 217 -7.30 2.46 -0.08
CA ALA A 217 -8.07 1.23 0.11
C ALA A 217 -9.34 1.46 0.94
N LEU A 218 -9.26 2.31 1.97
CA LEU A 218 -10.39 2.60 2.86
C LEU A 218 -11.40 3.56 2.21
N TYR A 219 -10.95 4.69 1.67
CA TYR A 219 -11.83 5.71 1.09
C TYR A 219 -12.47 5.24 -0.22
N GLU A 220 -11.66 4.74 -1.16
CA GLU A 220 -12.19 4.27 -2.44
C GLU A 220 -13.02 3.00 -2.27
N GLY A 221 -12.68 2.14 -1.29
CA GLY A 221 -13.49 0.98 -0.93
C GLY A 221 -14.88 1.38 -0.44
N LEU A 222 -14.95 2.38 0.45
CA LEU A 222 -16.22 2.92 0.95
C LEU A 222 -17.10 3.47 -0.19
N LEU A 223 -16.54 4.29 -1.09
CA LEU A 223 -17.29 4.83 -2.23
C LEU A 223 -17.67 3.73 -3.24
N GLY A 224 -16.79 2.76 -3.47
CA GLY A 224 -17.06 1.63 -4.36
C GLY A 224 -18.21 0.74 -3.87
N GLU A 225 -18.24 0.42 -2.58
CA GLU A 225 -19.34 -0.33 -1.95
C GLU A 225 -20.66 0.43 -2.00
N ALA A 226 -20.61 1.76 -1.94
CA ALA A 226 -21.77 2.63 -2.07
C ALA A 226 -22.15 2.97 -3.52
N GLU A 227 -21.47 2.40 -4.52
CA GLU A 227 -21.64 2.68 -5.95
C GLU A 227 -21.44 4.17 -6.34
N ARG A 228 -20.69 4.93 -5.52
CA ARG A 228 -20.40 6.36 -5.68
C ARG A 228 -19.07 6.62 -6.41
N LEU A 229 -18.80 5.85 -7.47
CA LEU A 229 -17.54 5.94 -8.20
C LEU A 229 -17.38 7.26 -8.99
N GLU A 230 -18.49 7.89 -9.40
CA GLU A 230 -18.44 9.22 -10.04
C GLU A 230 -17.91 10.30 -9.09
N GLU A 231 -18.25 10.22 -7.81
CA GLU A 231 -17.73 11.13 -6.78
C GLU A 231 -16.24 10.89 -6.52
N LEU A 232 -15.81 9.63 -6.54
CA LEU A 232 -14.38 9.31 -6.44
C LEU A 232 -13.60 9.96 -7.58
N GLU A 233 -14.08 9.84 -8.82
CA GLU A 233 -13.46 10.44 -9.99
C GLU A 233 -13.37 11.97 -9.84
N GLY A 234 -14.45 12.61 -9.38
CA GLY A 234 -14.47 14.05 -9.09
C GLY A 234 -13.43 14.46 -8.05
N THR A 235 -13.37 13.77 -6.91
CA THR A 235 -12.36 14.00 -5.87
C THR A 235 -10.93 13.85 -6.41
N GLN A 236 -10.67 12.84 -7.23
CA GLN A 236 -9.36 12.62 -7.83
C GLN A 236 -8.98 13.70 -8.85
N ALA A 237 -9.94 14.17 -9.66
CA ALA A 237 -9.73 15.29 -10.57
C ALA A 237 -9.35 16.58 -9.82
N GLU A 238 -10.02 16.88 -8.71
CA GLU A 238 -9.68 18.00 -7.83
C GLU A 238 -8.29 17.86 -7.20
N ILE A 239 -7.93 16.66 -6.76
CA ILE A 239 -6.59 16.38 -6.23
C ILE A 239 -5.54 16.68 -7.31
N LEU A 240 -5.69 16.16 -8.53
CA LEU A 240 -4.74 16.41 -9.61
C LEU A 240 -4.64 17.89 -9.99
N ALA A 241 -5.77 18.60 -10.02
CA ALA A 241 -5.81 20.03 -10.32
C ALA A 241 -5.04 20.86 -9.28
N SER A 242 -5.06 20.45 -8.01
CA SER A 242 -4.34 21.13 -6.92
C SER A 242 -2.83 20.80 -6.85
N GLN A 243 -2.34 19.75 -7.52
CA GLN A 243 -0.92 19.42 -7.55
C GLN A 243 -0.14 20.32 -8.51
N GLU A 244 0.63 21.29 -8.02
CA GLU A 244 1.44 22.18 -8.88
C GLU A 244 2.65 21.46 -9.51
N ASP A 245 3.30 20.56 -8.77
CA ASP A 245 4.46 19.83 -9.27
C ASP A 245 4.03 18.77 -10.30
N ARG A 246 4.55 18.92 -11.52
CA ARG A 246 4.22 18.07 -12.67
C ARG A 246 4.58 16.59 -12.44
N LYS A 247 5.69 16.29 -11.76
CA LYS A 247 6.12 14.92 -11.48
C LYS A 247 5.31 14.29 -10.36
N VAL A 248 4.95 15.07 -9.34
CA VAL A 248 4.02 14.62 -8.29
C VAL A 248 2.66 14.34 -8.90
N ARG A 249 2.13 15.26 -9.72
CA ARG A 249 0.86 15.08 -10.45
C ARG A 249 0.89 13.83 -11.33
N ALA A 250 1.98 13.58 -12.06
CA ALA A 250 2.14 12.36 -12.86
C ALA A 250 2.12 11.09 -12.00
N THR A 251 2.76 11.12 -10.83
CA THR A 251 2.80 9.98 -9.89
C THR A 251 1.41 9.69 -9.33
N VAL A 252 0.69 10.72 -8.89
CA VAL A 252 -0.68 10.60 -8.38
C VAL A 252 -1.62 10.07 -9.48
N ALA A 253 -1.52 10.60 -10.70
CA ALA A 253 -2.30 10.14 -11.84
C ALA A 253 -2.03 8.66 -12.15
N GLN A 254 -0.76 8.22 -12.14
CA GLN A 254 -0.42 6.80 -12.32
C GLN A 254 -1.06 5.93 -11.23
N SER A 255 -1.00 6.37 -9.98
CA SER A 255 -1.61 5.65 -8.85
C SER A 255 -3.13 5.53 -9.00
N PHE A 256 -3.82 6.58 -9.44
CA PHE A 256 -5.26 6.54 -9.73
C PHE A 256 -5.57 5.58 -10.88
N GLY A 257 -4.90 5.73 -12.01
CA GLY A 257 -5.15 4.90 -13.19
C GLY A 257 -4.96 3.41 -12.90
N SER A 258 -3.88 3.06 -12.19
CA SER A 258 -3.62 1.67 -11.78
C SER A 258 -4.72 1.11 -10.87
N ARG A 259 -5.24 1.90 -9.93
CA ARG A 259 -6.32 1.46 -9.04
C ARG A 259 -7.67 1.38 -9.74
N TRP A 260 -7.98 2.27 -10.68
CA TRP A 260 -9.20 2.15 -11.50
C TRP A 260 -9.25 0.86 -12.32
N ILE A 261 -8.11 0.46 -12.91
CA ILE A 261 -7.99 -0.80 -13.63
C ILE A 261 -8.09 -1.98 -12.65
N ALA A 262 -7.25 -2.01 -11.61
CA ALA A 262 -7.06 -3.20 -10.78
C ALA A 262 -8.17 -3.43 -9.75
N ARG A 263 -8.65 -2.37 -9.10
CA ARG A 263 -9.63 -2.43 -8.01
C ARG A 263 -11.06 -2.24 -8.51
N HIS A 264 -11.30 -1.16 -9.24
CA HIS A 264 -12.65 -0.74 -9.65
C HIS A 264 -13.11 -1.37 -10.96
N GLN A 265 -12.21 -2.04 -11.70
CA GLN A 265 -12.50 -2.71 -12.97
C GLN A 265 -13.11 -1.76 -14.01
N LYS A 266 -12.65 -0.50 -14.04
CA LYS A 266 -13.01 0.52 -15.04
C LYS A 266 -11.76 0.89 -15.84
N PRO A 267 -11.34 0.05 -16.80
CA PRO A 267 -10.11 0.28 -17.56
C PRO A 267 -10.12 1.62 -18.31
N GLU A 268 -11.29 2.08 -18.75
CA GLU A 268 -11.38 3.25 -19.62
C GLU A 268 -11.12 4.55 -18.83
N VAL A 269 -11.58 4.61 -17.59
CA VAL A 269 -11.26 5.70 -16.66
C VAL A 269 -9.80 5.62 -16.25
N GLY A 270 -9.32 4.40 -15.98
CA GLY A 270 -7.92 4.19 -15.61
C GLY A 270 -6.94 4.61 -16.70
N ALA A 271 -7.23 4.29 -17.97
CA ALA A 271 -6.43 4.67 -19.12
C ALA A 271 -6.29 6.20 -19.25
N GLN A 272 -7.35 6.97 -19.01
CA GLN A 272 -7.28 8.44 -19.04
C GLN A 272 -6.26 8.99 -18.02
N PHE A 273 -6.30 8.49 -16.78
CA PHE A 273 -5.32 8.87 -15.77
C PHE A 273 -3.89 8.42 -16.12
N LEU A 274 -3.71 7.23 -16.73
CA LEU A 274 -2.40 6.74 -17.16
C LEU A 274 -1.84 7.56 -18.33
N GLU A 275 -2.67 7.89 -19.32
CA GLU A 275 -2.27 8.79 -20.41
C GLU A 275 -1.81 10.14 -19.88
N ASP A 276 -2.54 10.71 -18.93
CA ASP A 276 -2.18 11.98 -18.31
C ASP A 276 -0.88 11.85 -17.52
N ALA A 277 -0.65 10.74 -16.81
CA ALA A 277 0.61 10.47 -16.14
C ALA A 277 1.80 10.47 -17.13
N VAL A 278 1.66 9.83 -18.30
CA VAL A 278 2.70 9.81 -19.35
C VAL A 278 2.91 11.19 -19.98
N LYS A 279 1.82 11.92 -20.28
CA LYS A 279 1.90 13.29 -20.81
C LYS A 279 2.64 14.21 -19.85
N LEU A 280 2.43 14.02 -18.54
CA LEU A 280 3.09 14.81 -17.50
C LEU A 280 4.55 14.35 -17.28
N ASP A 281 4.82 13.06 -17.29
CA ASP A 281 6.17 12.51 -17.10
C ASP A 281 6.39 11.27 -17.99
N PRO A 282 7.09 11.40 -19.13
CA PRO A 282 7.41 10.28 -20.00
C PRO A 282 8.28 9.18 -19.36
N ALA A 283 8.82 9.40 -18.15
CA ALA A 283 9.53 8.36 -17.40
C ALA A 283 8.57 7.34 -16.73
N LYS A 284 7.26 7.56 -16.76
CA LYS A 284 6.24 6.66 -16.21
C LYS A 284 6.01 5.45 -17.11
N GLU A 285 7.00 4.56 -17.13
CA GLU A 285 7.05 3.43 -18.07
C GLU A 285 5.87 2.48 -18.01
N GLY A 286 5.38 2.21 -16.79
CA GLY A 286 4.23 1.33 -16.58
C GLY A 286 2.97 1.81 -17.27
N ALA A 287 2.84 3.13 -17.44
CA ALA A 287 1.67 3.74 -18.04
C ALA A 287 1.67 3.71 -19.59
N PHE A 288 2.77 3.32 -20.27
CA PHE A 288 2.78 3.19 -21.75
C PHE A 288 2.07 1.96 -22.28
N GLN A 289 1.73 0.99 -21.43
CA GLN A 289 1.15 -0.28 -21.84
C GLN A 289 -0.39 -0.22 -21.96
N TYR A 290 -0.99 0.93 -21.67
CA TYR A 290 -2.44 1.20 -21.66
C TYR A 290 -2.73 2.47 -22.44
#